data_AF-A0A455ZD93-F1
#
_entry.id   AF-A0A455ZD93-F1
#
_cell.length_a   1.000
_cell.length_b   1.000
_cell.length_c   1.000
_cell.angle_alpha   90.00
_cell.angle_beta   90.00
_cell.angle_gamma   90.00
#
_symmetry.space_group_name_H-M   'P 1'
#
loop_
_entity.id
_entity.type
_entity.pdbx_description
1 polymer ?
#
loop_
_entity_poly.entity_id
_entity_poly.type
_entity_poly.pdbx_seq_one_letter_code
_entity_poly.pdbx_strand_id
1 'polypeptide(L)'
;MVLGADIISIMGNSPFKNKYTIVDDIMNKFLNRDKDRTPDLFLYALTFLHTIGSIEKKGYKIKLVKKESQEENQTSLFDNVN
;
A
#
# COMPACT_ATOMS: atom_id res chain seq x y z
N MET A 1 1.36 15.59 -5.18
CA MET A 1 1.59 14.64 -4.08
C MET A 1 0.45 13.61 -4.09
N VAL A 2 0.73 12.30 -4.12
CA VAL A 2 -0.31 11.26 -4.16
C VAL A 2 -0.29 10.48 -2.84
N LEU A 3 -1.20 10.83 -1.92
CA LEU A 3 -1.17 10.37 -0.52
C LEU A 3 -1.17 8.84 -0.36
N GLY A 4 -2.00 8.15 -1.16
CA GLY A 4 -2.10 6.69 -1.12
C GLY A 4 -0.80 6.00 -1.56
N ALA A 5 -0.13 6.54 -2.58
CA ALA A 5 1.16 6.02 -3.04
C ALA A 5 2.24 6.13 -1.96
N ASP A 6 2.17 7.16 -1.11
CA ASP A 6 3.10 7.32 0.00
C ASP A 6 2.91 6.25 1.07
N ILE A 7 1.66 5.93 1.44
CA ILE A 7 1.34 4.85 2.38
C ILE A 7 1.80 3.50 1.81
N ILE A 8 1.52 3.24 0.52
CA ILE A 8 2.00 2.03 -0.16
C ILE A 8 3.53 1.96 -0.15
N SER A 9 4.22 3.06 -0.41
CA SER A 9 5.68 3.14 -0.38
C SER A 9 6.22 2.86 1.03
N ILE A 10 5.62 3.45 2.07
CA ILE A 10 6.01 3.21 3.46
C ILE A 10 5.85 1.72 3.80
N MET A 11 4.70 1.13 3.51
CA MET A 11 4.38 -0.27 3.86
C MET A 11 5.09 -1.30 2.95
N GLY A 12 5.41 -0.93 1.72
CA GLY A 12 6.09 -1.79 0.74
C GLY A 12 7.58 -1.99 1.03
N ASN A 13 8.15 -1.14 1.87
CA ASN A 13 9.54 -1.17 2.28
C ASN A 13 9.73 -1.94 3.60
N SER A 14 10.95 -2.41 3.85
CA SER A 14 11.35 -2.95 5.16
C SER A 14 11.22 -1.84 6.22
N PRO A 15 10.71 -2.11 7.45
CA PRO A 15 10.42 -3.40 8.06
C PRO A 15 8.99 -3.94 7.90
N PHE A 16 8.13 -3.26 7.12
CA PHE A 16 6.69 -3.52 7.07
C PHE A 16 6.26 -4.44 5.93
N LYS A 17 7.12 -4.61 4.92
CA LYS A 17 6.88 -5.45 3.76
C LYS A 17 6.30 -6.81 4.16
N ASN A 18 5.13 -7.14 3.61
CA ASN A 18 4.40 -8.40 3.82
C ASN A 18 3.95 -8.69 5.28
N LYS A 19 3.97 -7.70 6.19
CA LYS A 19 3.61 -7.89 7.60
C LYS A 19 2.39 -7.05 7.99
N TYR A 20 1.65 -7.51 8.99
CA TYR A 20 0.68 -6.67 9.69
C TYR A 20 1.42 -5.73 10.63
N THR A 21 1.29 -4.43 10.37
CA THR A 21 1.97 -3.35 11.08
C THR A 21 0.97 -2.48 11.81
N ILE A 22 1.34 -1.97 12.99
CA ILE A 22 0.52 -1.05 13.77
C ILE A 22 0.27 0.23 12.96
N VAL A 23 -0.98 0.68 12.89
CA VAL A 23 -1.35 1.87 12.09
C VAL A 23 -0.55 3.11 12.48
N ASP A 24 -0.27 3.29 13.78
CA ASP A 24 0.49 4.42 14.32
C ASP A 24 1.91 4.51 13.75
N ASP A 25 2.59 3.38 13.54
CA ASP A 25 3.94 3.37 12.95
C ASP A 25 3.93 3.90 11.51
N ILE A 26 2.86 3.59 10.77
CA ILE A 26 2.66 4.04 9.40
C ILE A 26 2.29 5.52 9.38
N MET A 27 1.39 5.94 10.28
CA MET A 27 0.99 7.35 10.42
C MET A 27 2.17 8.24 10.75
N ASN A 28 3.00 7.86 11.73
CA ASN A 28 4.18 8.63 12.12
C ASN A 28 5.16 8.81 10.94
N LYS A 29 5.40 7.77 10.15
CA LYS A 29 6.22 7.87 8.94
C LYS A 29 5.59 8.71 7.84
N PHE A 30 4.27 8.68 7.72
CA PHE A 30 3.54 9.51 6.76
C PHE A 30 3.62 11.00 7.13
N LEU A 31 3.42 11.33 8.41
CA LEU A 31 3.49 12.71 8.92
C LEU A 31 4.91 13.29 8.80
N ASN A 32 5.94 12.48 9.04
CA ASN A 32 7.33 12.94 8.98
C ASN A 32 7.87 13.11 7.54
N ARG A 33 7.07 12.80 6.51
CA ARG A 33 7.52 12.86 5.11
C ARG A 33 7.46 14.28 4.54
N ASP A 34 6.52 15.11 5.01
CA ASP A 34 6.29 16.47 4.53
C ASP A 34 5.58 17.29 5.62
N LYS A 35 5.86 18.60 5.70
CA LYS A 35 5.31 19.52 6.70
C LYS A 35 3.80 19.74 6.55
N ASP A 36 3.25 19.56 5.36
CA ASP A 36 1.82 19.76 5.08
C ASP A 36 0.99 18.50 5.37
N ARG A 37 1.60 17.45 5.94
CA ARG A 37 0.92 16.20 6.27
C ARG A 37 0.15 16.36 7.57
N THR A 38 -1.15 16.04 7.51
CA THR A 38 -2.01 16.01 8.69
C THR A 38 -2.56 14.59 8.93
N PRO A 39 -2.98 14.30 10.17
CA PRO A 39 -3.67 13.04 10.48
C PRO A 39 -4.92 12.82 9.62
N ASP A 40 -5.65 13.88 9.25
CA ASP A 40 -6.85 13.77 8.40
C ASP A 40 -6.50 13.29 6.99
N LEU A 41 -5.41 13.79 6.41
CA LEU A 41 -4.92 13.34 5.10
C LEU A 41 -4.48 11.87 5.15
N PHE A 42 -3.91 11.43 6.27
CA PHE A 42 -3.58 10.03 6.49
C PHE A 42 -4.84 9.16 6.54
N LEU A 43 -5.83 9.54 7.36
CA LEU A 43 -7.09 8.80 7.51
C LEU A 43 -7.87 8.73 6.19
N TYR A 44 -7.93 9.81 5.42
CA TYR A 44 -8.55 9.84 4.10
C TYR A 44 -7.88 8.83 3.15
N ALA A 45 -6.55 8.90 3.03
CA ALA A 45 -5.80 8.01 2.17
C ALA A 45 -5.89 6.54 2.60
N LEU A 46 -5.82 6.27 3.92
CA LEU A 46 -5.94 4.94 4.49
C LEU A 46 -7.34 4.36 4.23
N THR A 47 -8.39 5.16 4.42
CA THR A 47 -9.78 4.76 4.16
C THR A 47 -9.96 4.43 2.68
N PHE A 48 -9.45 5.28 1.79
CA PHE A 48 -9.47 5.01 0.35
C PHE A 48 -8.79 3.68 0.01
N LEU A 49 -7.57 3.45 0.50
CA LEU A 49 -6.82 2.21 0.25
C LEU A 49 -7.54 0.96 0.75
N HIS A 50 -8.20 1.05 1.91
CA HIS A 50 -9.02 -0.04 2.45
C HIS A 50 -10.24 -0.30 1.57
N THR A 51 -10.95 0.75 1.15
CA THR A 51 -12.15 0.65 0.29
C THR A 51 -11.83 -0.01 -1.05
N ILE A 52 -10.67 0.29 -1.65
CA ILE A 52 -10.25 -0.34 -2.91
C ILE A 52 -9.55 -1.70 -2.72
N GLY A 53 -9.51 -2.24 -1.50
CA GLY A 53 -8.92 -3.54 -1.20
C GLY A 53 -7.39 -3.60 -1.32
N SER A 54 -6.70 -2.45 -1.29
CA SER A 54 -5.23 -2.40 -1.35
C SER A 54 -4.55 -2.70 -0.01
N ILE A 55 -5.30 -2.61 1.09
CA ILE A 55 -4.83 -2.98 2.43
C ILE A 55 -5.86 -3.85 3.14
N GLU A 56 -5.35 -4.79 3.93
CA GLU A 56 -6.13 -5.58 4.87
C GLU A 56 -5.94 -5.06 6.29
N LYS A 57 -7.02 -5.13 7.08
CA LYS A 57 -7.03 -4.77 8.50
C LYS A 57 -7.14 -6.02 9.37
N LYS A 58 -6.33 -6.09 10.43
CA LYS A 58 -6.45 -7.07 11.53
C LYS A 58 -6.28 -6.36 12.87
N GLY A 59 -7.39 -6.07 13.55
CA GLY A 59 -7.40 -5.25 14.76
C GLY A 59 -6.85 -3.84 14.48
N TYR A 60 -5.85 -3.43 15.26
CA TYR A 60 -5.11 -2.16 15.09
C TYR A 60 -3.96 -2.23 14.08
N LYS A 61 -3.87 -3.31 13.31
CA LYS A 61 -2.79 -3.51 12.33
C LYS A 61 -3.32 -3.53 10.90
N ILE A 62 -2.50 -3.06 9.97
CA ILE A 62 -2.75 -3.06 8.53
C ILE A 62 -1.61 -3.75 7.79
N LYS A 63 -1.92 -4.37 6.64
CA LYS A 63 -0.96 -5.01 5.75
C LYS A 63 -1.30 -4.65 4.30
N LEU A 64 -0.30 -4.44 3.44
CA LEU A 64 -0.53 -4.32 2.01
C LEU A 64 -1.00 -5.65 1.44
N VAL A 65 -2.09 -5.60 0.69
CA VAL A 65 -2.50 -6.72 -0.15
C VAL A 65 -1.54 -6.77 -1.31
N LYS A 66 -0.63 -7.74 -1.30
CA LYS A 66 -0.01 -8.17 -2.54
C LYS A 66 -1.05 -8.98 -3.27
N LYS A 67 -1.51 -8.48 -4.42
CA LYS A 67 -1.86 -9.42 -5.47
C LYS A 67 -0.58 -10.21 -5.69
N GLU A 68 -0.60 -11.50 -5.39
CA GLU A 68 0.31 -12.38 -6.09
C GLU A 68 0.04 -12.05 -7.55
N SER A 69 0.96 -11.33 -8.18
CA SER A 69 1.28 -11.69 -9.53
C SER A 69 1.63 -13.17 -9.41
N GLN A 70 0.62 -14.03 -9.61
CA GLN A 70 0.82 -15.07 -10.59
C GLN A 70 1.61 -14.36 -11.70
N GLU A 71 2.79 -14.88 -11.98
CA GLU A 71 3.38 -14.71 -13.29
C GLU A 71 2.25 -15.09 -14.26
N GLU A 72 1.38 -14.14 -14.57
CA GLU A 72 0.61 -14.14 -15.78
C GLU A 72 1.74 -14.10 -16.79
N ASN A 73 2.16 -15.30 -17.20
CA ASN A 73 2.77 -15.54 -18.49
C ASN A 73 1.85 -14.82 -19.45
N GLN A 74 2.12 -13.54 -19.63
CA GLN A 74 1.48 -12.70 -20.62
C GLN A 74 1.99 -13.30 -21.92
N THR A 75 1.28 -14.32 -22.41
CA THR A 75 1.50 -14.86 -23.73
C THR A 75 1.33 -13.68 -24.65
N SER A 76 2.45 -13.24 -25.23
CA SER A 76 2.44 -12.11 -26.13
C SER A 76 1.55 -12.53 -27.31
N LEU A 77 0.69 -11.62 -27.76
CA LEU A 77 -0.22 -11.86 -28.89
C LEU A 77 0.53 -12.26 -30.18
N PHE A 78 1.85 -12.09 -30.21
CA PHE A 78 2.72 -12.37 -31.33
C PHE A 78 3.49 -13.69 -31.19
N ASP A 79 3.36 -14.41 -30.07
CA ASP A 79 4.11 -15.65 -29.82
C ASP A 79 3.59 -16.85 -30.64
N ASN A 80 2.45 -16.71 -31.32
CA ASN A 80 1.78 -17.76 -32.11
C ASN A 80 1.89 -17.59 -33.63
N VAL A 81 2.86 -16.82 -34.14
CA VAL A 81 3.10 -16.71 -35.59
C VAL A 81 4.36 -17.49 -35.96
N ASN A 82 4.19 -18.81 -36.19
CA ASN A 82 5.13 -19.65 -36.95
C ASN A 82 4.46 -20.04 -38.28
#